data_AF-A0A832ZCQ6-F1
#
_entry.id   AF-A0A832ZCQ6-F1
#
_cell.length_a   1.000
_cell.length_b   1.000
_cell.length_c   1.000
_cell.angle_alpha   90.00
_cell.angle_beta   90.00
_cell.angle_gamma   90.00
#
_symmetry.space_group_name_H-M   'P 1'
#
loop_
_entity.id
_entity.type
_entity.pdbx_description
1 polymer ?
#
loop_
_entity_poly.entity_id
_entity_poly.type
_entity_poly.pdbx_seq_one_letter_code
_entity_poly.pdbx_strand_id
1 'polypeptide(L)'
;IEFELTKVLDKPILSADFPYEGNTPIEIAEKALKYLDNLSSEEIALLNLFLKEGSLRKASYKLGGLNKRYKIREVLRKAYEELKKKGLMEPKI
;
A
#
# COMPACT_ATOMS: atom_id res chain seq x y z
N ILE A 1 -6.51 40.69 4.10
CA ILE A 1 -5.83 39.38 3.95
C ILE A 1 -5.74 39.16 2.45
N GLU A 2 -4.52 39.11 1.92
CA GLU A 2 -4.26 38.82 0.51
C GLU A 2 -3.70 37.38 0.43
N PHE A 3 -4.21 36.60 -0.52
CA PHE A 3 -3.76 35.24 -0.74
C PHE A 3 -2.80 35.23 -1.93
N GLU A 4 -1.60 34.69 -1.72
CA GLU A 4 -0.60 34.49 -2.77
C GLU A 4 -0.57 33.02 -3.17
N LEU A 5 -0.74 32.76 -4.47
CA LEU A 5 -0.76 31.40 -4.99
C LEU A 5 0.69 30.92 -5.17
N THR A 6 1.20 30.17 -4.20
CA THR A 6 2.62 29.79 -4.14
C THR A 6 3.00 28.66 -5.10
N LYS A 7 2.12 27.67 -5.31
CA LYS A 7 2.40 26.53 -6.19
C LYS A 7 1.12 25.84 -6.67
N VAL A 8 0.99 25.65 -7.98
CA VAL A 8 0.01 24.73 -8.57
C VAL A 8 0.68 23.35 -8.63
N LEU A 9 0.06 22.34 -8.01
CA LEU A 9 0.50 20.96 -8.14
C LEU A 9 -0.08 20.37 -9.43
N ASP A 10 0.75 19.78 -10.28
CA ASP A 10 0.31 19.12 -11.52
C ASP A 10 -0.67 17.97 -11.25
N LYS A 11 -0.58 17.37 -10.07
CA LYS A 11 -1.52 16.36 -9.57
C LYS A 11 -1.93 16.73 -8.14
N PRO A 12 -3.23 16.82 -7.85
CA PRO A 12 -3.68 17.11 -6.49
C PRO A 12 -3.28 15.95 -5.56
N ILE A 13 -2.69 16.29 -4.41
CA ILE A 13 -2.46 15.32 -3.33
C ILE A 13 -3.82 15.07 -2.67
N LEU A 14 -4.29 13.83 -2.72
CA LEU A 14 -5.57 13.42 -2.16
C LEU A 14 -5.34 12.78 -0.79
N SER A 15 -6.35 12.82 0.08
CA SER A 15 -6.34 12.10 1.36
C SER A 15 -6.08 10.59 1.22
N ALA A 16 -6.42 10.04 0.04
CA ALA A 16 -6.18 8.65 -0.31
C ALA A 16 -4.69 8.30 -0.56
N ASP A 17 -3.82 9.31 -0.76
CA ASP A 17 -2.40 9.11 -1.04
C ASP A 17 -1.57 8.94 0.25
N PHE A 18 -2.03 9.47 1.37
CA PHE A 18 -1.33 9.41 2.67
C PHE A 18 -1.06 8.00 3.23
N PRO A 19 -1.92 6.97 3.07
CA PRO A 19 -1.69 5.66 3.69
C PRO A 19 -0.39 4.98 3.28
N TYR A 20 0.18 5.36 2.14
CA TYR A 20 1.41 4.82 1.57
C TYR A 20 2.32 5.93 1.01
N GLU A 21 2.11 7.16 1.47
CA GLU A 21 2.87 8.35 1.06
C GLU A 21 3.02 8.45 -0.47
N GLY A 22 1.91 8.28 -1.20
CA GLY A 22 1.87 8.36 -2.66
C GLY A 22 2.26 7.08 -3.41
N ASN A 23 2.70 6.03 -2.72
CA ASN A 23 2.95 4.72 -3.32
C ASN A 23 1.67 3.91 -3.51
N THR A 24 1.62 3.08 -4.56
CA THR A 24 0.44 2.24 -4.79
C THR A 24 0.51 0.93 -4.01
N PRO A 25 -0.62 0.39 -3.51
CA PRO A 25 -0.65 -0.91 -2.85
C PRO A 25 -0.10 -2.06 -3.71
N ILE A 26 -0.27 -1.99 -5.03
CA ILE A 26 0.21 -3.02 -5.96
C ILE A 26 1.74 -3.02 -5.99
N GLU A 27 2.36 -1.85 -6.20
CA GLU A 27 3.83 -1.69 -6.17
C GLU A 27 4.42 -2.19 -4.85
N ILE A 28 3.78 -1.88 -3.72
CA ILE A 28 4.20 -2.35 -2.40
C ILE A 28 4.17 -3.87 -2.32
N ALA A 29 3.07 -4.50 -2.71
CA ALA A 29 2.92 -5.96 -2.63
C ALA A 29 3.93 -6.69 -3.53
N GLU A 30 4.17 -6.20 -4.75
CA GLU A 30 5.15 -6.78 -5.67
C GLU A 30 6.57 -6.66 -5.12
N LYS A 31 6.98 -5.48 -4.64
CA LYS A 31 8.30 -5.27 -4.04
C LYS A 31 8.47 -6.09 -2.77
N ALA A 32 7.43 -6.17 -1.94
CA ALA A 32 7.46 -6.93 -0.69
C ALA A 32 7.75 -8.41 -0.96
N LEU A 33 6.99 -9.04 -1.86
CA LEU A 33 7.18 -10.45 -2.21
C LEU A 33 8.54 -10.71 -2.89
N LYS A 34 9.12 -9.71 -3.55
CA LYS A 34 10.40 -9.85 -4.23
C LYS A 34 11.62 -9.68 -3.32
N TYR A 35 11.56 -8.77 -2.34
CA TYR A 35 12.74 -8.31 -1.60
C TYR A 35 12.67 -8.49 -0.08
N LEU A 36 11.48 -8.76 0.49
CA LEU A 36 11.35 -9.04 1.92
C LEU A 36 11.45 -10.53 2.17
N ASP A 37 12.41 -10.89 3.01
CA ASP A 37 12.73 -12.23 3.50
C ASP A 37 12.09 -12.54 4.86
N ASN A 38 11.51 -11.52 5.51
CA ASN A 38 10.92 -11.60 6.84
C ASN A 38 9.37 -11.64 6.85
N LEU A 39 8.76 -12.04 5.73
CA LEU A 39 7.31 -12.25 5.62
C LEU A 39 6.92 -13.64 6.12
N SER A 40 5.88 -13.70 6.95
CA SER A 40 5.24 -14.97 7.32
C SER A 40 4.46 -15.59 6.16
N SER A 41 4.18 -16.89 6.24
CA SER A 41 3.38 -17.59 5.22
C SER A 41 1.97 -17.01 5.05
N GLU A 42 1.34 -16.51 6.13
CA GLU A 42 0.04 -15.85 6.05
C GLU A 42 0.15 -14.51 5.30
N GLU A 43 1.19 -13.71 5.58
CA GLU A 43 1.43 -12.43 4.90
C GLU A 43 1.70 -12.65 3.40
N ILE A 44 2.53 -13.63 3.05
CA ILE A 44 2.78 -14.01 1.66
C ILE A 44 1.48 -14.42 0.97
N ALA A 45 0.64 -15.22 1.62
CA ALA A 45 -0.64 -15.64 1.06
C ALA A 45 -1.60 -14.45 0.86
N LEU A 46 -1.66 -13.52 1.82
CA LEU A 46 -2.49 -12.32 1.74
C LEU A 46 -2.04 -11.37 0.63
N LEU A 47 -0.73 -11.14 0.48
CA LEU A 47 -0.18 -10.31 -0.59
C LEU A 47 -0.42 -10.93 -1.97
N ASN A 48 -0.19 -12.24 -2.12
CA ASN A 48 -0.48 -12.95 -3.38
C ASN A 48 -1.97 -12.93 -3.73
N LEU A 49 -2.86 -13.13 -2.75
CA LEU A 49 -4.31 -13.02 -2.97
C LEU A 49 -4.69 -11.60 -3.40
N PHE A 50 -4.11 -10.58 -2.76
CA PHE A 50 -4.35 -9.19 -3.13
C PHE A 50 -3.90 -8.90 -4.57
N LEU A 51 -2.70 -9.30 -4.95
CA LEU A 51 -2.18 -9.12 -6.32
C LEU A 51 -3.02 -9.85 -7.36
N LYS A 52 -3.40 -11.10 -7.09
CA LYS A 52 -4.28 -11.89 -7.97
C LYS A 52 -5.61 -11.21 -8.23
N GLU A 53 -6.21 -10.62 -7.20
CA GLU A 53 -7.54 -9.99 -7.31
C GLU A 53 -7.47 -8.51 -7.76
N GLY A 54 -6.30 -7.87 -7.67
CA GLY A 54 -6.05 -6.46 -8.02
C GLY A 54 -6.83 -5.45 -7.18
N SER A 55 -7.46 -5.88 -6.08
CA SER A 55 -8.41 -5.07 -5.32
C SER A 55 -8.54 -5.54 -3.89
N LEU A 56 -8.38 -4.61 -2.94
CA LEU A 56 -8.67 -4.84 -1.52
C LEU A 56 -10.09 -5.35 -1.28
N ARG A 57 -11.07 -4.85 -2.05
CA ARG A 57 -12.46 -5.28 -1.96
C ARG A 57 -12.60 -6.73 -2.38
N LYS A 58 -12.14 -7.08 -3.58
CA LYS A 58 -12.28 -8.43 -4.13
C LYS A 58 -11.53 -9.45 -3.29
N ALA A 59 -10.28 -9.16 -2.90
CA ALA A 59 -9.50 -9.99 -2.01
C ALA A 59 -10.18 -10.21 -0.65
N SER A 60 -10.79 -9.17 -0.05
CA SER A 60 -11.53 -9.34 1.21
C SER A 60 -12.74 -10.30 1.09
N TYR A 61 -13.47 -10.27 -0.02
CA TYR A 61 -14.55 -11.24 -0.25
C TYR A 61 -14.04 -12.68 -0.34
N LYS A 62 -12.86 -12.91 -0.94
CA LYS A 62 -12.22 -14.23 -0.96
C LYS A 62 -11.80 -14.72 0.43
N LEU A 63 -11.53 -13.81 1.36
CA LEU A 63 -11.20 -14.12 2.76
C LEU A 63 -12.44 -14.31 3.67
N GLY A 64 -13.65 -14.24 3.12
CA GLY A 64 -14.89 -14.42 3.89
C GLY A 64 -15.64 -13.13 4.22
N GLY A 65 -15.31 -12.01 3.59
CA GLY A 65 -16.16 -10.81 3.62
C GLY A 65 -15.41 -9.48 3.65
N LEU A 66 -16.16 -8.40 3.41
CA LEU A 66 -15.62 -7.04 3.35
C LEU A 66 -14.90 -6.61 4.64
N ASN A 67 -15.36 -7.10 5.78
CA ASN A 67 -14.75 -6.88 7.10
C ASN A 67 -13.33 -7.46 7.22
N LYS A 68 -12.87 -8.30 6.28
CA LYS A 68 -11.49 -8.82 6.26
C LYS A 68 -10.50 -7.89 5.59
N ARG A 69 -10.96 -6.77 5.00
CA ARG A 69 -10.09 -5.82 4.29
C ARG A 69 -8.95 -5.28 5.16
N TYR A 70 -9.20 -5.08 6.47
CA TYR A 70 -8.17 -4.56 7.37
C TYR A 70 -6.93 -5.48 7.40
N LYS A 71 -7.11 -6.81 7.36
CA LYS A 71 -5.99 -7.76 7.36
C LYS A 71 -5.00 -7.48 6.23
N ILE A 72 -5.51 -7.31 5.01
CA ILE A 72 -4.68 -7.04 3.83
C ILE A 72 -4.01 -5.66 3.97
N ARG A 73 -4.72 -4.65 4.46
CA ARG A 73 -4.16 -3.30 4.65
C ARG A 73 -3.04 -3.27 5.68
N GLU A 74 -3.18 -4.00 6.79
CA GLU A 74 -2.15 -4.12 7.82
C GLU A 74 -0.88 -4.75 7.26
N VAL A 75 -1.01 -5.84 6.48
CA VAL A 75 0.14 -6.47 5.82
C VAL A 75 0.81 -5.52 4.82
N LEU A 76 0.03 -4.80 4.01
CA LEU A 76 0.56 -3.80 3.08
C LEU A 76 1.30 -2.67 3.80
N ARG A 77 0.77 -2.16 4.93
CA ARG A 77 1.43 -1.11 5.72
C ARG A 77 2.74 -1.60 6.31
N LYS A 78 2.72 -2.77 6.94
CA LYS A 78 3.94 -3.39 7.48
C LYS A 78 4.98 -3.60 6.38
N ALA A 79 4.57 -4.14 5.24
CA ALA A 79 5.45 -4.35 4.10
C ALA A 79 6.05 -3.04 3.57
N TYR A 80 5.25 -1.97 3.47
CA TYR A 80 5.74 -0.66 3.06
C TYR A 80 6.80 -0.11 4.02
N GLU A 81 6.56 -0.17 5.32
CA GLU A 81 7.52 0.29 6.34
C GLU A 81 8.82 -0.52 6.31
N GLU A 82 8.74 -1.84 6.13
CA GLU A 82 9.93 -2.69 6.00
C GLU A 82 10.73 -2.39 4.72
N LEU A 83 10.03 -2.14 3.59
CA LEU A 83 10.68 -1.71 2.35
C LEU A 83 11.37 -0.34 2.51
N LYS A 84 10.76 0.60 3.23
CA LYS A 84 11.38 1.89 3.58
C LYS A 84 12.63 1.72 4.43
N LYS A 85 12.58 0.90 5.48
CA LYS A 85 13.74 0.61 6.35
C LYS A 85 14.92 0.03 5.57
N LYS A 86 14.65 -0.78 4.54
CA LYS A 86 15.67 -1.34 3.65
C LYS A 86 16.12 -0.40 2.51
N GLY A 87 15.56 0.82 2.42
CA GLY A 87 15.86 1.77 1.34
C GLY A 87 15.31 1.35 -0.03
N LEU A 88 14.31 0.46 -0.07
CA LEU A 88 13.73 -0.10 -1.29
C LEU A 88 12.48 0.66 -1.76
N MET A 89 11.90 1.51 -0.91
CA MET A 89 10.81 2.43 -1.23
C MET A 89 10.98 3.72 -0.43
N GLU A 90 10.42 4.81 -0.95
CA GLU A 90 10.46 6.14 -0.36
C GLU A 90 9.11 6.85 -0.56
N PRO A 91 8.79 7.87 0.26
CA PRO A 91 7.64 8.74 0.04
C PRO A 91 7.69 9.37 -1.37
N LYS A 92 6.55 9.40 -2.06
CA LYS A 92 6.37 10.06 -3.37
C LYS A 92 5.64 11.41 -3.27
N ILE A 93 5.19 11.79 -2.07
CA ILE A 93 4.50 13.05 -1.75
C ILE A 93 5.15 13.74 -0.56
#